data_AF-A0A7K2XFF0-F1
#
_entry.id   AF-A0A7K2XFF0-F1
#
_cell.length_a   1.000
_cell.length_b   1.000
_cell.length_c   1.000
_cell.angle_alpha   90.00
_cell.angle_beta   90.00
_cell.angle_gamma   90.00
#
_symmetry.space_group_name_H-M   'P 1'
#
loop_
_entity.id
_entity.type
_entity.pdbx_description
1 polymer ?
#
loop_
_entity_poly.entity_id
_entity_poly.type
_entity_poly.pdbx_seq_one_letter_code
_entity_poly.pdbx_strand_id
1 'polypeptide(L)'
;ARAGEEGRLVRTWLGRTSPRAAGAGDAEEAGLPQEGGEEPVAEEGEFTPGYASGNTRARGRFTRNFVVQGSAADWALLMLAALRRSLAGMRAELVFFQHDEVIVHCPAQEAEAVTEAIRAAGDEAGRITFGETPVRFPFTTATVERYSDAK
;
A
#
# COMPACT_ATOMS: atom_id res chain seq x y z
N ALA A 1 7.78 -5.10 14.57
CA ALA A 1 7.99 -3.98 15.51
C ALA A 1 9.45 -3.91 15.94
N ARG A 2 10.00 -4.99 16.50
CA ARG A 2 11.41 -5.07 16.95
C ARG A 2 12.45 -4.52 15.97
N ALA A 3 12.37 -4.88 14.69
CA ALA A 3 13.29 -4.35 13.68
C ALA A 3 13.27 -2.81 13.59
N GLY A 4 12.10 -2.18 13.65
CA GLY A 4 12.00 -0.72 13.68
C GLY A 4 12.45 -0.11 15.00
N GLU A 5 12.19 -0.76 16.13
CA GLU A 5 12.72 -0.33 17.44
C GLU A 5 14.26 -0.32 17.46
N GLU A 6 14.88 -1.25 16.73
CA GLU A 6 16.33 -1.34 16.51
C GLU A 6 16.83 -0.40 15.39
N GLY A 7 15.99 0.46 14.84
CA GLY A 7 16.34 1.39 13.75
C GLY A 7 16.54 0.74 12.38
N ARG A 8 16.33 -0.58 12.25
CA ARG A 8 16.53 -1.30 10.99
C ARG A 8 15.44 -0.96 9.97
N LEU A 9 15.82 -1.03 8.70
CA LEU A 9 14.89 -0.95 7.58
C LEU A 9 14.08 -2.25 7.46
N VAL A 10 12.84 -2.13 6.99
CA VAL A 10 11.98 -3.26 6.65
C VAL A 10 11.58 -3.16 5.18
N ARG A 11 11.23 -4.29 4.58
CA ARG A 11 10.77 -4.36 3.19
C ARG A 11 9.47 -5.15 3.10
N THR A 12 8.61 -4.77 2.15
CA THR A 12 7.50 -5.63 1.73
C THR A 12 8.04 -6.85 0.98
N TRP A 13 7.18 -7.85 0.76
CA TRP A 13 7.56 -9.04 -0.01
C TRP A 13 8.06 -8.70 -1.42
N LEU A 14 7.42 -7.73 -2.09
CA LEU A 14 7.83 -7.25 -3.41
C LEU A 14 8.89 -6.14 -3.38
N GLY A 15 9.52 -5.90 -2.23
CA GLY A 15 10.76 -5.12 -2.13
C GLY A 15 10.61 -3.63 -1.80
N ARG A 16 9.40 -3.10 -1.57
CA ARG A 16 9.25 -1.69 -1.14
C ARG A 16 9.94 -1.50 0.21
N THR A 17 10.88 -0.57 0.29
CA THR A 17 11.72 -0.35 1.49
C THR A 17 11.19 0.81 2.33
N SER A 18 11.16 0.64 3.66
CA SER A 18 10.75 1.71 4.57
C SER A 18 11.71 2.90 4.53
N PRO A 19 11.26 4.14 4.73
CA PRO A 19 12.15 5.29 4.93
C PRO A 19 13.13 5.04 6.09
N ARG A 20 14.31 5.66 6.08
CA ARG A 20 15.26 5.64 7.23
C ARG A 20 14.62 6.32 8.47
N ALA A 21 15.18 6.06 9.65
CA ALA A 21 14.75 6.75 10.87
C ALA A 21 15.29 8.19 10.86
N ALA A 22 14.54 9.14 11.42
CA ALA A 22 15.10 10.47 11.67
C ALA A 22 16.37 10.37 12.52
N GLY A 23 17.38 11.19 12.24
CA GLY A 23 18.68 11.16 12.91
C GLY A 23 19.63 10.07 12.42
N ALA A 24 19.19 9.12 11.58
CA ALA A 24 20.09 8.24 10.84
C ALA A 24 20.69 9.03 9.66
N GLY A 25 21.67 9.89 9.96
CA GLY A 25 22.33 10.75 8.99
C GLY A 25 22.93 9.99 7.79
N ASP A 26 23.23 10.73 6.72
CA ASP A 26 23.86 10.28 5.48
C ASP A 26 25.33 9.85 5.69
N ALA A 27 25.59 8.97 6.65
CA ALA A 27 26.94 8.48 6.95
C ALA A 27 27.52 7.61 5.82
N GLU A 28 26.72 7.20 4.83
CA GLU A 28 27.16 6.30 3.76
C GLU A 28 27.48 6.96 2.42
N GLU A 29 27.11 8.22 2.17
CA GLU A 29 27.29 8.81 0.82
C GLU A 29 28.50 9.76 0.68
N ALA A 30 29.08 10.26 1.78
CA ALA A 30 30.18 11.22 1.66
C ALA A 30 31.30 11.16 2.70
N GLY A 31 31.38 10.17 3.60
CA GLY A 31 32.56 9.95 4.47
C GLY A 31 33.05 11.15 5.30
N LEU A 32 32.27 12.23 5.41
CA LEU A 32 32.60 13.44 6.14
C LEU A 32 31.87 13.37 7.49
N PRO A 33 32.56 13.56 8.62
CA PRO A 33 31.91 13.62 9.92
C PRO A 33 30.98 14.85 9.94
N GLN A 34 29.67 14.62 9.99
CA GLN A 34 28.72 15.66 10.37
C GLN A 34 28.84 15.86 11.88
N GLU A 35 29.39 17.00 12.29
CA GLU A 35 29.27 17.47 13.67
C GLU A 35 27.79 17.51 14.04
N GLY A 36 27.47 16.96 15.20
CA GLY A 36 26.11 16.68 15.66
C GLY A 36 25.16 17.85 15.46
N GLY A 37 24.33 17.75 14.42
CA GLY A 37 23.16 18.61 14.27
C GLY A 37 22.17 18.21 15.34
N GLU A 38 21.86 19.15 16.22
CA GLU A 38 20.79 19.04 17.21
C GLU A 38 19.55 18.43 16.55
N GLU A 39 19.06 17.31 17.08
CA GLU A 39 17.76 16.78 16.67
C GLU A 39 16.75 17.92 16.83
N PRO A 40 16.00 18.31 15.79
CA PRO A 40 14.96 19.30 15.96
C PRO A 40 14.00 18.74 17.01
N VAL A 41 13.99 19.38 18.18
CA VAL A 41 13.07 19.06 19.25
C VAL A 41 11.70 19.37 18.70
N ALA A 42 10.95 18.34 18.28
CA ALA A 42 9.59 18.52 17.81
C ALA A 42 8.82 19.30 18.90
N GLU A 43 8.26 20.45 18.55
CA GLU A 43 7.47 21.24 19.50
C GLU A 43 6.37 20.34 20.10
N GLU A 44 6.14 20.47 21.41
CA GLU A 44 5.11 19.71 22.12
C GLU A 44 3.73 19.98 21.49
N GLY A 45 3.27 19.06 20.63
CA GLY A 45 1.97 19.14 19.97
C GLY A 45 1.99 18.95 18.45
N GLU A 46 3.16 18.98 17.80
CA GLU A 46 3.25 18.75 16.35
C GLU A 46 3.16 17.24 16.02
N PHE A 47 2.31 16.88 15.05
CA PHE A 47 2.22 15.48 14.59
C PHE A 47 3.55 15.08 13.92
N THR A 48 4.38 14.35 14.66
CA THR A 48 5.58 13.74 14.09
C THR A 48 5.22 12.38 13.48
N PRO A 49 5.37 12.19 12.16
CA PRO A 49 5.15 10.89 11.54
C PRO A 49 6.02 9.82 12.19
N GLY A 50 5.51 8.60 12.36
CA GLY A 50 6.24 7.55 13.08
C GLY A 50 7.60 7.15 12.49
N TYR A 51 7.89 7.50 11.22
CA TYR A 51 9.22 7.33 10.63
C TYR A 51 10.21 8.41 11.08
N ALA A 52 9.73 9.62 11.38
CA ALA A 52 10.49 10.79 11.79
C ALA A 52 10.57 10.95 13.32
N SER A 53 9.91 10.07 14.08
CA SER A 53 9.94 10.11 15.54
C SER A 53 11.23 9.47 16.08
N GLY A 54 11.93 10.17 16.99
CA GLY A 54 13.01 9.61 17.80
C GLY A 54 12.55 8.55 18.82
N ASN A 55 11.24 8.36 18.98
CA ASN A 55 10.69 7.32 19.85
C ASN A 55 10.78 5.94 19.20
N THR A 56 11.64 5.07 19.73
CA THR A 56 11.88 3.70 19.24
C THR A 56 10.60 2.86 19.15
N ARG A 57 9.66 2.99 20.10
CA ARG A 57 8.37 2.27 20.04
C ARG A 57 7.47 2.81 18.92
N ALA A 58 7.46 4.12 18.69
CA ALA A 58 6.71 4.71 17.58
C ALA A 58 7.26 4.22 16.23
N ARG A 59 8.58 4.17 16.10
CA ARG A 59 9.28 3.59 14.96
C ARG A 59 8.97 2.10 14.76
N GLY A 60 8.92 1.33 15.84
CA GLY A 60 8.50 -0.07 15.82
C GLY A 60 7.08 -0.28 15.31
N ARG A 61 6.14 0.57 15.73
CA ARG A 61 4.76 0.56 15.19
C ARG A 61 4.73 0.97 13.71
N PHE A 62 5.47 2.01 13.34
CA PHE A 62 5.57 2.46 11.95
C PHE A 62 6.04 1.33 11.03
N THR A 63 7.18 0.71 11.32
CA THR A 63 7.73 -0.38 10.48
C THR A 63 6.81 -1.59 10.42
N ARG A 64 6.09 -1.92 11.50
CA ARG A 64 5.08 -2.99 11.47
C ARG A 64 3.95 -2.65 10.51
N ASN A 65 3.38 -1.45 10.63
CA ASN A 65 2.28 -0.99 9.77
C ASN A 65 2.74 -0.84 8.31
N PHE A 66 3.98 -0.40 8.10
CA PHE A 66 4.59 -0.27 6.78
C PHE A 66 4.58 -1.58 5.99
N VAL A 67 4.96 -2.69 6.62
CA VAL A 67 4.93 -4.00 5.96
C VAL A 67 3.51 -4.39 5.58
N VAL A 68 2.53 -4.17 6.46
CA VAL A 68 1.12 -4.50 6.21
C VAL A 68 0.53 -3.64 5.08
N GLN A 69 0.60 -2.32 5.22
CA GLN A 69 0.07 -1.38 4.22
C GLN A 69 0.81 -1.48 2.89
N GLY A 70 2.13 -1.67 2.93
CA GLY A 70 2.93 -1.86 1.74
C GLY A 70 2.58 -3.15 1.01
N SER A 71 2.32 -4.24 1.72
CA SER A 71 1.88 -5.51 1.11
C SER A 71 0.47 -5.38 0.51
N ALA A 72 -0.42 -4.63 1.18
CA ALA A 72 -1.75 -4.32 0.63
C ALA A 72 -1.66 -3.47 -0.65
N ALA A 73 -0.77 -2.47 -0.68
CA ALA A 73 -0.53 -1.66 -1.87
C ALA A 73 0.09 -2.48 -3.01
N ASP A 74 1.00 -3.41 -2.71
CA ASP A 74 1.59 -4.32 -3.68
C ASP A 74 0.53 -5.23 -4.32
N TRP A 75 -0.35 -5.81 -3.49
CA TRP A 75 -1.50 -6.57 -3.97
C TRP A 75 -2.45 -5.71 -4.83
N ALA A 76 -2.78 -4.50 -4.39
CA ALA A 76 -3.69 -3.62 -5.11
C ALA A 76 -3.14 -3.24 -6.49
N LEU A 77 -1.84 -2.95 -6.61
CA LEU A 77 -1.20 -2.65 -7.90
C LEU A 77 -1.28 -3.84 -8.87
N LEU A 78 -1.08 -5.06 -8.37
CA LEU A 78 -1.21 -6.27 -9.18
C LEU A 78 -2.67 -6.50 -9.61
N MET A 79 -3.63 -6.25 -8.72
CA MET A 79 -5.06 -6.34 -9.03
C MET A 79 -5.43 -5.35 -10.13
N LEU A 80 -5.01 -4.08 -10.02
CA LEU A 80 -5.26 -3.07 -11.05
C LEU A 80 -4.64 -3.44 -12.40
N ALA A 81 -3.43 -3.99 -12.41
CA ALA A 81 -2.77 -4.45 -13.63
C ALA A 81 -3.53 -5.62 -14.28
N ALA A 82 -3.94 -6.61 -13.51
CA ALA A 82 -4.73 -7.75 -13.98
C ALA A 82 -6.10 -7.29 -14.48
N LEU A 83 -6.79 -6.42 -13.74
CA LEU A 83 -8.08 -5.85 -14.14
C LEU A 83 -7.98 -5.07 -15.45
N ARG A 84 -7.00 -4.16 -15.56
CA ARG A 84 -6.78 -3.39 -16.80
C ARG A 84 -6.56 -4.28 -18.01
N ARG A 85 -5.85 -5.40 -17.82
CA ARG A 85 -5.64 -6.40 -18.88
C ARG A 85 -6.95 -7.12 -19.23
N SER A 86 -7.75 -7.51 -18.24
CA SER A 86 -9.04 -8.19 -18.44
C SER A 86 -10.10 -7.31 -19.09
N LEU A 87 -10.06 -5.99 -18.87
CA LEU A 87 -10.97 -5.03 -19.49
C LEU A 87 -10.59 -4.70 -20.95
N ALA A 88 -9.44 -5.14 -21.44
CA ALA A 88 -9.00 -4.86 -22.80
C ALA A 88 -10.00 -5.42 -23.83
N GLY A 89 -10.52 -4.56 -24.69
CA GLY A 89 -11.53 -4.91 -25.70
C GLY A 89 -12.99 -4.74 -25.23
N MET A 90 -13.21 -4.41 -23.96
CA MET A 90 -14.51 -3.96 -23.45
C MET A 90 -14.68 -2.45 -23.64
N ARG A 91 -15.89 -1.93 -23.42
CA ARG A 91 -16.15 -0.49 -23.30
C ARG A 91 -16.04 0.00 -21.85
N ALA A 92 -15.83 -0.93 -20.92
CA ALA A 92 -15.56 -0.64 -19.52
C ALA A 92 -14.26 0.14 -19.31
N GLU A 93 -14.30 1.13 -18.42
CA GLU A 93 -13.18 2.02 -18.09
C GLU A 93 -12.93 2.02 -16.58
N LEU A 94 -11.69 1.76 -16.18
CA LEU A 94 -11.23 1.99 -14.81
C LEU A 94 -11.13 3.50 -14.58
N VAL A 95 -12.08 4.06 -13.81
CA VAL A 95 -12.22 5.52 -13.65
C VAL A 95 -11.71 6.04 -12.31
N PHE A 96 -11.60 5.17 -11.29
CA PHE A 96 -11.15 5.59 -9.97
C PHE A 96 -10.49 4.45 -9.21
N PHE A 97 -9.50 4.81 -8.39
CA PHE A 97 -8.87 3.93 -7.41
C PHE A 97 -8.53 4.74 -6.16
N GLN A 98 -9.06 4.31 -5.01
CA GLN A 98 -8.76 4.88 -3.70
C GLN A 98 -8.45 3.75 -2.73
N HIS A 99 -7.15 3.48 -2.55
CA HIS A 99 -6.62 2.50 -1.60
C HIS A 99 -7.22 1.08 -1.75
N ASP A 100 -8.36 0.83 -1.12
CA ASP A 100 -9.11 -0.42 -1.09
C ASP A 100 -10.37 -0.40 -1.98
N GLU A 101 -10.61 0.70 -2.69
CA GLU A 101 -11.76 0.88 -3.57
C GLU A 101 -11.34 1.07 -5.02
N VAL A 102 -12.07 0.41 -5.93
CA VAL A 102 -11.89 0.52 -7.38
C VAL A 102 -13.25 0.78 -8.03
N ILE A 103 -13.30 1.70 -9.00
CA ILE A 103 -14.51 1.98 -9.75
C ILE A 103 -14.26 1.75 -11.22
N VAL A 104 -15.12 0.92 -11.82
CA VAL A 104 -15.18 0.69 -13.25
C VAL A 104 -16.51 1.24 -13.76
N HIS A 105 -16.44 2.19 -14.67
CA HIS A 105 -17.61 2.68 -15.40
C HIS A 105 -17.79 1.82 -16.65
N CYS A 106 -18.95 1.20 -16.82
CA CYS A 106 -19.21 0.34 -17.97
C CYS A 106 -20.67 0.42 -18.43
N PRO A 107 -20.96 0.05 -19.68
CA PRO A 107 -22.33 -0.18 -20.12
C PRO A 107 -22.99 -1.28 -19.29
N ALA A 108 -24.29 -1.16 -19.04
CA ALA A 108 -25.04 -2.13 -18.23
C ALA A 108 -24.91 -3.59 -18.74
N GLN A 109 -24.74 -3.79 -20.05
CA GLN A 109 -24.56 -5.11 -20.65
C GLN A 109 -23.21 -5.76 -20.32
N GLU A 110 -22.21 -4.97 -19.89
CA GLU A 110 -20.86 -5.45 -19.54
C GLU A 110 -20.68 -5.61 -18.02
N ALA A 111 -21.65 -5.18 -17.20
CA ALA A 111 -21.52 -5.14 -15.74
C ALA A 111 -21.20 -6.50 -15.09
N GLU A 112 -21.83 -7.59 -15.57
CA GLU A 112 -21.55 -8.94 -15.08
C GLU A 112 -20.13 -9.39 -15.45
N ALA A 113 -19.70 -9.13 -16.69
CA ALA A 113 -18.35 -9.45 -17.16
C ALA A 113 -17.28 -8.65 -16.40
N VAL A 114 -17.55 -7.38 -16.11
CA VAL A 114 -16.67 -6.52 -15.29
C VAL A 114 -16.59 -7.03 -13.85
N THR A 115 -17.72 -7.43 -13.26
CA THR A 115 -17.76 -8.00 -11.91
C THR A 115 -16.89 -9.25 -11.81
N GLU A 116 -17.00 -10.14 -12.79
CA GLU A 116 -16.17 -11.35 -12.86
C GLU A 116 -14.69 -11.01 -13.11
N ALA A 117 -14.40 -10.01 -13.95
CA ALA A 117 -13.03 -9.54 -14.18
C ALA A 117 -12.38 -8.98 -12.91
N ILE A 118 -13.12 -8.23 -12.08
CA ILE A 118 -12.65 -7.72 -10.78
C ILE A 118 -12.35 -8.90 -9.84
N ARG A 119 -13.27 -9.86 -9.74
CA ARG A 119 -13.10 -11.06 -8.91
C ARG A 119 -11.85 -11.86 -9.31
N ALA A 120 -11.70 -12.13 -10.61
CA ALA A 120 -10.56 -12.87 -11.14
C ALA A 120 -9.23 -12.11 -10.96
N ALA A 121 -9.23 -10.79 -11.13
CA ALA A 121 -8.06 -9.96 -10.89
C ALA A 121 -7.63 -9.97 -9.41
N GLY A 122 -8.58 -9.96 -8.47
CA GLY A 122 -8.31 -10.09 -7.04
C GLY A 122 -7.68 -11.44 -6.68
N ASP A 123 -8.24 -12.53 -7.23
CA ASP A 123 -7.70 -13.89 -7.04
C ASP A 123 -6.27 -14.02 -7.61
N GLU A 124 -6.03 -13.48 -8.81
CA GLU A 124 -4.72 -13.50 -9.45
C GLU A 124 -3.69 -12.70 -8.66
N ALA A 125 -4.03 -11.47 -8.24
CA ALA A 125 -3.16 -10.64 -7.42
C ALA A 125 -2.83 -11.32 -6.08
N GLY A 126 -3.80 -12.01 -5.47
CA GLY A 126 -3.60 -12.80 -4.26
C GLY A 126 -2.55 -13.88 -4.45
N ARG A 127 -2.68 -14.69 -5.51
CA ARG A 127 -1.72 -15.75 -5.84
C ARG A 127 -0.32 -15.22 -6.17
N ILE A 128 -0.22 -14.12 -6.93
CA ILE A 128 1.09 -13.53 -7.27
C ILE A 128 1.78 -12.99 -6.02
N THR A 129 1.03 -12.31 -5.13
CA THR A 129 1.61 -11.64 -3.96
C THR A 129 1.96 -12.64 -2.85
N PHE A 130 1.11 -13.62 -2.60
CA PHE A 130 1.17 -14.47 -1.39
C PHE A 130 1.28 -15.97 -1.68
N GLY A 131 1.24 -16.40 -2.94
CA GLY A 131 1.20 -17.81 -3.31
C GLY A 131 -0.14 -18.48 -2.96
N GLU A 132 -0.13 -19.80 -2.88
CA GLU A 132 -1.26 -20.55 -2.33
C GLU A 132 -1.34 -20.34 -0.81
N THR A 133 -2.48 -19.84 -0.35
CA THR A 133 -2.70 -19.53 1.06
C THR A 133 -4.14 -19.83 1.46
N PRO A 134 -4.40 -20.28 2.70
CA PRO A 134 -5.76 -20.44 3.22
C PRO A 134 -6.43 -19.09 3.51
N VAL A 135 -5.69 -17.97 3.48
CA VAL A 135 -6.21 -16.63 3.73
C VAL A 135 -7.03 -16.16 2.52
N ARG A 136 -8.25 -15.70 2.79
CA ARG A 136 -9.12 -15.09 1.78
C ARG A 136 -8.94 -13.57 1.78
N PHE A 137 -8.94 -12.96 0.59
CA PHE A 137 -8.89 -11.52 0.38
C PHE A 137 -10.23 -11.06 -0.20
N PRO A 138 -11.28 -10.88 0.62
CA PRO A 138 -12.59 -10.51 0.11
C PRO A 138 -12.55 -9.14 -0.56
N PHE A 139 -13.07 -9.07 -1.77
CA PHE A 139 -13.22 -7.83 -2.53
C PHE A 139 -14.66 -7.77 -3.04
N THR A 140 -15.50 -7.05 -2.30
CA THR A 140 -16.94 -6.97 -2.58
C THR A 140 -17.19 -6.04 -3.76
N THR A 141 -18.04 -6.48 -4.68
CA THR A 141 -18.44 -5.70 -5.86
C THR A 141 -19.91 -5.33 -5.77
N ALA A 142 -20.24 -4.08 -6.05
CA ALA A 142 -21.60 -3.60 -6.23
C ALA A 142 -21.73 -2.93 -7.60
N THR A 143 -22.82 -3.22 -8.32
CA THR A 143 -23.17 -2.52 -9.56
C THR A 143 -24.24 -1.49 -9.23
N VAL A 144 -23.93 -0.21 -9.43
CA VAL A 144 -24.78 0.92 -9.08
C VAL A 144 -24.77 1.97 -10.18
N GLU A 145 -25.85 2.76 -10.29
CA GLU A 145 -25.92 3.85 -11.26
C GLU A 145 -25.19 5.11 -10.80
N ARG A 146 -25.03 5.28 -9.47
CA ARG A 146 -24.39 6.43 -8.85
C ARG A 146 -23.43 5.98 -7.78
N TYR A 147 -22.29 6.66 -7.72
CA TYR A 147 -21.25 6.34 -6.75
C TYR A 147 -21.72 6.47 -5.28
N SER A 148 -22.66 7.39 -5.00
CA SER A 148 -23.25 7.57 -3.68
C SER A 148 -23.96 6.32 -3.14
N ASP A 149 -24.35 5.41 -4.03
CA ASP A 149 -25.18 4.25 -3.71
C ASP A 149 -24.32 2.98 -3.54
N ALA A 150 -22.98 3.10 -3.71
CA ALA A 150 -22.04 1.99 -3.62
C ALA A 150 -21.76 1.51 -2.18
N LYS A 151 -22.36 2.14 -1.16
CA LYS A 151 -22.16 1.85 0.27
C LYS A 151 -23.42 1.43 0.99
#